data_AF-G0NYI1-F1
#
_entry.id   AF-G0NYI1-F1
#
_cell.length_a   1.000
_cell.length_b   1.000
_cell.length_c   1.000
_cell.angle_alpha   90.00
_cell.angle_beta   90.00
_cell.angle_gamma   90.00
#
_symmetry.space_group_name_H-M   'P 1'
#
loop_
_entity.id
_entity.type
_entity.pdbx_description
1 polymer ?
#
loop_
_entity_poly.entity_id
_entity_poly.type
_entity_poly.pdbx_seq_one_letter_code
_entity_poly.pdbx_strand_id
1 'polypeptide(L)'
;MAYRETEHEAFVVSKLEHEYFAYCKDVPKDLIIDANLSPKGVDILGKWVRVSVHRGNVVCRPVRIIDNLYESRIWNATPQIKVKIEYDGIHGNNLKMFFNDYLGFVSDPHEVMANFDRCSLHQVWIERYKANGTNSRWGISKTQDNHSHET
;
A
#
# COMPACT_ATOMS: atom_id res chain seq x y z
N MET A 1 27.63 -3.33 20.56
CA MET A 1 26.32 -3.93 20.24
C MET A 1 26.19 -4.01 18.73
N ALA A 2 26.10 -5.20 18.15
CA ALA A 2 25.88 -5.35 16.71
C ALA A 2 24.39 -5.10 16.41
N TYR A 3 24.11 -4.15 15.54
CA TYR A 3 22.74 -3.86 15.09
C TYR A 3 22.29 -4.99 14.14
N ARG A 4 21.13 -5.60 14.41
CA ARG A 4 20.60 -6.73 13.66
C ARG A 4 19.83 -6.22 12.44
N GLU A 5 20.20 -6.68 11.25
CA GLU A 5 19.39 -6.50 10.04
C GLU A 5 18.03 -7.17 10.26
N THR A 6 16.95 -6.48 9.91
CA THR A 6 15.59 -7.03 9.96
C THR A 6 15.05 -7.22 8.56
N GLU A 7 14.41 -8.35 8.32
CA GLU A 7 13.71 -8.63 7.08
C GLU A 7 12.25 -8.20 7.18
N HIS A 8 11.78 -7.55 6.14
CA HIS A 8 10.40 -7.07 6.04
C HIS A 8 9.79 -7.47 4.70
N GLU A 9 8.48 -7.66 4.71
CA GLU A 9 7.67 -7.78 3.52
C GLU A 9 7.08 -6.40 3.20
N ALA A 10 7.20 -5.99 1.95
CA ALA A 10 6.84 -4.67 1.52
C ALA A 10 6.18 -4.70 0.14
N PHE A 11 5.31 -3.73 -0.12
CA PHE A 11 4.67 -3.54 -1.42
C PHE A 11 5.21 -2.29 -2.09
N VAL A 12 5.72 -2.41 -3.31
CA VAL A 12 6.33 -1.28 -4.02
C VAL A 12 5.24 -0.37 -4.58
N VAL A 13 5.10 0.83 -4.01
CA VAL A 13 3.98 1.75 -4.25
C VAL A 13 4.29 2.84 -5.27
N SER A 14 5.55 3.22 -5.45
CA SER A 14 5.95 4.22 -6.44
C SER A 14 7.42 4.09 -6.83
N LYS A 15 7.79 4.80 -7.89
CA LYS A 15 9.15 4.91 -8.41
C LYS A 15 9.43 6.37 -8.76
N LEU A 16 10.59 6.88 -8.34
CA LEU A 16 11.10 8.18 -8.75
C LEU A 16 12.55 7.98 -9.22
N GLU A 17 12.82 8.29 -10.48
CA GLU A 17 14.16 8.14 -11.08
C GLU A 17 14.75 6.72 -10.85
N HIS A 18 15.76 6.63 -9.99
CA HIS A 18 16.52 5.43 -9.65
C HIS A 18 16.13 4.82 -8.29
N GLU A 19 15.04 5.27 -7.68
CA GLU A 19 14.56 4.79 -6.39
C GLU A 19 13.12 4.28 -6.48
N TYR A 20 12.87 3.15 -5.82
CA TYR A 20 11.53 2.67 -5.52
C TYR A 20 11.16 2.99 -4.09
N PHE A 21 9.88 3.28 -3.87
CA PHE A 21 9.30 3.47 -2.54
C PHE A 21 8.35 2.32 -2.26
N ALA A 22 8.46 1.70 -1.07
CA ALA A 22 7.63 0.58 -0.69
C ALA A 22 6.93 0.79 0.66
N TYR A 23 5.66 0.44 0.72
CA TYR A 23 4.93 0.34 1.98
C TYR A 23 5.42 -0.88 2.76
N CYS A 24 5.68 -0.69 4.06
CA CYS A 24 5.91 -1.77 5.02
C CYS A 24 5.07 -1.51 6.27
N LYS A 25 4.44 -2.55 6.82
CA LYS A 25 3.60 -2.42 8.02
C LYS A 25 4.40 -2.03 9.27
N ASP A 26 5.63 -2.55 9.40
CA ASP A 26 6.46 -2.39 10.60
C ASP A 26 7.26 -1.09 10.60
N VAL A 27 7.34 -0.42 9.45
CA VAL A 27 8.11 0.82 9.28
C VAL A 27 7.16 1.98 8.99
N PRO A 28 7.13 3.04 9.81
CA PRO A 28 6.19 4.16 9.63
C PRO A 28 6.37 4.91 8.30
N LYS A 29 7.62 5.01 7.84
CA LYS A 29 7.99 5.65 6.56
C LYS A 29 8.00 4.62 5.44
N ASP A 30 7.88 5.10 4.21
CA ASP A 30 8.08 4.25 3.03
C ASP A 30 9.54 3.81 2.98
N LEU A 31 9.75 2.53 2.69
CA LEU A 31 11.08 2.01 2.45
C LEU A 31 11.62 2.58 1.14
N ILE A 32 12.91 2.93 1.12
CA ILE A 32 13.64 3.43 -0.04
C ILE A 32 14.51 2.29 -0.55
N ILE A 33 14.35 1.97 -1.83
CA ILE A 33 15.04 0.87 -2.50
C ILE A 33 15.75 1.44 -3.72
N ASP A 34 17.08 1.42 -3.70
CA ASP A 34 17.88 1.74 -4.88
C ASP A 34 17.57 0.72 -6.00
N ALA A 35 17.33 1.20 -7.22
CA ALA A 35 16.99 0.35 -8.36
C ALA A 35 18.08 -0.68 -8.68
N ASN A 36 19.34 -0.44 -8.32
CA ASN A 36 20.44 -1.40 -8.46
C ASN A 36 20.33 -2.61 -7.51
N LEU A 37 19.49 -2.52 -6.47
CA LEU A 37 19.16 -3.65 -5.61
C LEU A 37 18.03 -4.51 -6.19
N SER A 38 17.37 -4.06 -7.27
CA SER A 38 16.37 -4.85 -7.98
C SER A 38 17.02 -5.92 -8.87
N PRO A 39 16.37 -7.08 -9.09
CA PRO A 39 16.83 -8.02 -10.10
C PRO A 39 17.01 -7.34 -11.46
N LYS A 40 18.11 -7.65 -12.16
CA LYS A 40 18.46 -6.99 -13.42
C LYS A 40 17.34 -7.11 -14.45
N GLY A 41 16.94 -5.98 -15.04
CA GLY A 41 15.91 -5.92 -16.07
C GLY A 41 14.47 -6.11 -15.55
N VAL A 42 14.26 -6.15 -14.24
CA VAL A 42 12.93 -6.33 -13.64
C VAL A 42 12.45 -5.02 -13.01
N ASP A 43 11.33 -4.51 -13.51
CA ASP A 43 10.57 -3.49 -12.79
C ASP A 43 9.83 -4.15 -11.61
N ILE A 44 10.05 -3.63 -10.40
CA ILE A 44 9.45 -4.13 -9.16
C ILE A 44 8.24 -3.30 -8.71
N LEU A 45 7.87 -2.24 -9.45
CA LEU A 45 6.68 -1.44 -9.16
C LEU A 45 5.43 -2.34 -9.11
N GLY A 46 4.59 -2.16 -8.08
CA GLY A 46 3.37 -2.94 -7.88
C GLY A 46 3.56 -4.40 -7.49
N LYS A 47 4.78 -4.78 -7.10
CA LYS A 47 5.10 -6.14 -6.62
C LYS A 47 5.30 -6.16 -5.11
N TRP A 48 5.01 -7.33 -4.53
CA TRP A 48 5.44 -7.66 -3.18
C TRP A 48 6.90 -8.10 -3.19
N VAL A 49 7.67 -7.61 -2.22
CA VAL A 49 9.10 -7.87 -2.09
C VAL A 49 9.46 -8.16 -0.64
N ARG A 50 10.48 -9.00 -0.44
CA ARG A 50 11.18 -9.16 0.83
C ARG A 50 12.49 -8.38 0.78
N VAL A 51 12.71 -7.57 1.80
CA VAL A 51 13.82 -6.61 1.87
C VAL A 51 14.51 -6.66 3.22
N SER A 52 15.82 -6.40 3.24
CA SER A 52 16.59 -6.27 4.47
C SER A 52 16.85 -4.80 4.76
N VAL A 53 16.47 -4.36 5.96
CA VAL A 53 16.65 -2.99 6.44
C VAL A 53 17.68 -3.02 7.58
N HIS A 54 18.69 -2.16 7.49
CA HIS A 54 19.71 -2.05 8.54
C HIS A 54 19.41 -0.90 9.52
N ARG A 55 19.04 0.29 9.01
CA ARG A 55 18.62 1.45 9.81
C ARG A 55 17.62 2.33 9.06
N GLY A 56 16.62 2.82 9.80
CA GLY A 56 15.60 3.72 9.27
C GLY A 56 14.69 3.00 8.28
N ASN A 57 14.64 3.51 7.06
CA ASN A 57 13.77 3.02 5.99
C ASN A 57 14.56 2.69 4.72
N VAL A 58 15.89 2.55 4.77
CA VAL A 58 16.71 2.28 3.58
C VAL A 58 17.03 0.80 3.48
N VAL A 59 16.74 0.21 2.32
CA VAL A 59 17.04 -1.18 2.01
C VAL A 59 18.53 -1.33 1.68
N CYS A 60 19.18 -2.34 2.25
CA CYS A 60 20.64 -2.50 2.22
C CYS A 60 21.12 -3.76 1.49
N ARG A 61 20.21 -4.58 0.99
CA ARG A 61 20.50 -5.84 0.29
C ARG A 61 19.66 -5.96 -0.98
N PRO A 62 20.09 -6.77 -1.97
CA PRO A 62 19.27 -7.09 -3.12
C PRO A 62 17.88 -7.58 -2.70
N VAL A 63 16.85 -7.05 -3.36
CA VAL A 63 15.47 -7.38 -3.04
C VAL A 63 15.08 -8.72 -3.63
N ARG A 64 14.19 -9.43 -2.94
CA ARG A 64 13.59 -10.67 -3.43
C ARG A 64 12.13 -10.42 -3.75
N ILE A 65 11.72 -10.65 -4.99
CA ILE A 65 10.29 -10.65 -5.34
C ILE A 65 9.67 -11.89 -4.70
N ILE A 66 8.52 -11.72 -4.07
CA ILE A 66 7.78 -12.79 -3.39
C ILE A 66 6.37 -12.91 -3.96
N ASP A 67 5.69 -13.99 -3.59
CA ASP A 67 4.27 -14.14 -3.90
C ASP A 67 3.44 -13.02 -3.27
N ASN A 68 2.34 -12.70 -3.93
CA ASN A 68 1.43 -11.66 -3.52
C ASN A 68 0.81 -12.00 -2.16
N LEU A 69 1.10 -11.21 -1.11
CA LEU A 69 0.42 -11.31 0.18
C LEU A 69 -1.06 -10.94 0.06
N TYR A 70 -1.33 -10.01 -0.84
CA TYR A 70 -2.65 -9.60 -1.28
C TYR A 70 -2.62 -9.47 -2.80
N GLU A 71 -3.75 -9.78 -3.44
CA GLU A 71 -3.93 -9.54 -4.87
C GLU A 71 -3.55 -8.10 -5.21
N SER A 72 -2.69 -7.92 -6.21
CA SER A 72 -2.21 -6.61 -6.64
C SER A 72 -2.36 -6.45 -8.14
N ARG A 73 -2.48 -5.19 -8.57
CA ARG A 73 -2.49 -4.81 -9.98
C ARG A 73 -1.80 -3.46 -10.17
N ILE A 74 -1.46 -3.15 -11.41
CA ILE A 74 -1.14 -1.78 -11.82
C ILE A 74 -2.30 -1.30 -12.68
N TRP A 75 -2.97 -0.24 -12.25
CA TRP A 75 -4.05 0.40 -13.00
C TRP A 75 -3.69 1.86 -13.26
N ASN A 76 -3.69 2.29 -14.52
CA ASN A 76 -3.26 3.65 -14.91
C ASN A 76 -1.92 4.07 -14.27
N ALA A 77 -0.91 3.22 -14.38
CA ALA A 77 0.42 3.40 -13.78
C ALA A 77 0.45 3.50 -12.24
N THR A 78 -0.67 3.22 -11.56
CA THR A 78 -0.79 3.26 -10.11
C THR A 78 -0.87 1.84 -9.54
N PRO A 79 0.07 1.44 -8.66
CA PRO A 79 -0.03 0.21 -7.91
C PRO A 79 -1.24 0.18 -6.98
N GLN A 80 -2.02 -0.89 -7.07
CA GLN A 80 -3.20 -1.12 -6.25
C GLN A 80 -3.15 -2.50 -5.59
N ILE A 81 -3.77 -2.60 -4.41
CA ILE A 81 -3.92 -3.84 -3.65
C ILE A 81 -5.40 -4.07 -3.39
N LYS A 82 -5.86 -5.32 -3.50
CA LYS A 82 -7.21 -5.71 -3.13
C LYS A 82 -7.24 -6.19 -1.69
N VAL A 83 -8.09 -5.58 -0.87
CA VAL A 83 -8.17 -5.89 0.56
C VAL A 83 -9.61 -5.94 1.05
N LYS A 84 -9.82 -6.61 2.19
CA LYS A 84 -11.05 -6.49 2.98
C LYS A 84 -10.86 -5.39 4.01
N ILE A 85 -11.87 -4.54 4.14
CA ILE A 85 -11.89 -3.44 5.10
C ILE A 85 -13.19 -3.43 5.89
N GLU A 86 -13.11 -3.00 7.14
CA GLU A 86 -14.26 -2.74 8.00
C GLU A 86 -14.38 -1.24 8.27
N TYR A 87 -15.60 -0.77 8.52
CA TYR A 87 -15.84 0.64 8.80
C TYR A 87 -15.39 1.01 10.20
N ASP A 88 -14.54 2.03 10.29
CA ASP A 88 -13.94 2.49 11.55
C ASP A 88 -14.56 3.82 12.03
N GLY A 89 -15.11 4.62 11.12
CA GLY A 89 -15.83 5.84 11.48
C GLY A 89 -15.60 7.00 10.52
N ILE A 90 -15.80 8.22 11.03
CA ILE A 90 -15.57 9.47 10.31
C ILE A 90 -14.53 10.26 11.08
N HIS A 91 -13.48 10.73 10.39
CA HIS A 91 -12.38 11.47 10.99
C HIS A 91 -12.18 12.83 10.28
N GLY A 92 -11.74 13.84 11.02
CA GLY A 92 -11.40 15.16 10.48
C GLY A 92 -12.52 15.77 9.64
N ASN A 93 -12.21 16.16 8.40
CA ASN A 93 -13.11 16.83 7.44
C ASN A 93 -14.18 15.87 6.85
N ASN A 94 -14.93 15.18 7.70
CA ASN A 94 -15.92 14.17 7.30
C ASN A 94 -15.36 13.02 6.44
N LEU A 95 -14.07 12.74 6.56
CA LEU A 95 -13.42 11.67 5.81
C LEU A 95 -13.81 10.32 6.42
N LYS A 96 -14.50 9.47 5.65
CA LYS A 96 -14.81 8.10 6.06
C LYS A 96 -13.51 7.30 6.14
N MET A 97 -13.35 6.60 7.25
CA MET A 97 -12.20 5.77 7.55
C MET A 97 -12.64 4.33 7.73
N PHE A 98 -11.74 3.45 7.31
CA PHE A 98 -11.87 2.02 7.36
C PHE A 98 -10.57 1.42 7.88
N PHE A 99 -10.62 0.16 8.29
CA PHE A 99 -9.48 -0.54 8.86
C PHE A 99 -9.23 -1.87 8.16
N ASN A 100 -7.96 -2.21 8.00
CA ASN A 100 -7.47 -3.53 7.60
C ASN A 100 -6.37 -3.97 8.56
N ASP A 101 -6.43 -5.20 9.06
CA ASP A 101 -5.51 -5.71 10.09
C ASP A 101 -4.03 -5.65 9.71
N TYR A 102 -3.70 -5.80 8.42
CA TYR A 102 -2.31 -5.78 7.95
C TYR A 102 -1.87 -4.37 7.53
N LEU A 103 -2.75 -3.64 6.84
CA LEU A 103 -2.40 -2.36 6.23
C LEU A 103 -2.66 -1.14 7.12
N GLY A 104 -3.47 -1.31 8.15
CA GLY A 104 -3.94 -0.27 9.05
C GLY A 104 -5.11 0.52 8.46
N PHE A 105 -5.15 1.81 8.79
CA PHE A 105 -6.21 2.70 8.32
C PHE A 105 -6.19 2.90 6.81
N VAL A 106 -7.40 2.91 6.24
CA VAL A 106 -7.72 3.19 4.84
C VAL A 106 -8.76 4.31 4.81
N SER A 107 -8.48 5.38 4.09
CA SER A 107 -9.42 6.49 3.91
C SER A 107 -10.24 6.32 2.64
N ASP A 108 -11.44 6.89 2.58
CA ASP A 108 -12.25 6.99 1.35
C ASP A 108 -12.26 8.44 0.81
N PRO A 109 -11.17 8.91 0.18
CA PRO A 109 -11.05 10.30 -0.27
C PRO A 109 -11.93 10.63 -1.49
N HIS A 110 -12.63 9.64 -2.03
CA HIS A 110 -13.40 9.75 -3.26
C HIS A 110 -14.87 9.35 -3.08
N GLU A 111 -15.28 9.12 -1.84
CA GLU A 111 -16.65 8.75 -1.46
C GLU A 111 -17.16 7.51 -2.23
N VAL A 112 -16.26 6.58 -2.57
CA VAL A 112 -16.60 5.33 -3.24
C VAL A 112 -17.53 4.49 -2.36
N MET A 113 -17.33 4.56 -1.04
CA MET A 113 -18.17 3.91 -0.04
C MET A 113 -19.30 4.86 0.42
N ALA A 114 -20.18 5.25 -0.51
CA ALA A 114 -21.34 6.10 -0.20
C ALA A 114 -22.45 5.33 0.54
N ASN A 115 -22.88 4.20 -0.02
CA ASN A 115 -24.00 3.39 0.46
C ASN A 115 -23.52 1.96 0.77
N PHE A 116 -22.98 1.76 1.97
CA PHE A 116 -22.44 0.48 2.42
C PHE A 116 -23.02 0.07 3.77
N ASP A 117 -23.02 -1.23 4.04
CA ASP A 117 -23.35 -1.76 5.36
C ASP A 117 -22.17 -1.55 6.33
N ARG A 118 -22.39 -0.77 7.38
CA ARG A 118 -21.36 -0.43 8.38
C ARG A 118 -20.91 -1.61 9.23
N CYS A 119 -21.69 -2.69 9.29
CA CYS A 119 -21.37 -3.87 10.11
C CYS A 119 -20.74 -5.02 9.31
N SER A 120 -20.45 -4.80 8.02
CA SER A 120 -19.92 -5.81 7.10
C SER A 120 -18.50 -5.49 6.64
N LEU A 121 -17.75 -6.54 6.31
CA LEU A 121 -16.47 -6.44 5.60
C LEU A 121 -16.70 -6.17 4.12
N HIS A 122 -15.98 -5.20 3.56
CA HIS A 122 -16.05 -4.84 2.14
C HIS A 122 -14.73 -5.15 1.45
N GLN A 123 -14.79 -5.78 0.29
CA GLN A 123 -13.60 -6.05 -0.52
C GLN A 123 -13.42 -4.94 -1.56
N VAL A 124 -12.30 -4.22 -1.49
CA VAL A 124 -12.02 -3.06 -2.34
C VAL A 124 -10.58 -3.05 -2.83
N TRP A 125 -10.34 -2.37 -3.94
CA TRP A 125 -9.03 -1.92 -4.37
C TRP A 125 -8.64 -0.64 -3.64
N ILE A 126 -7.43 -0.60 -3.13
CA ILE A 126 -6.83 0.57 -2.50
C ILE A 126 -5.55 0.95 -3.23
N GLU A 127 -5.17 2.22 -3.11
CA GLU A 127 -3.96 2.77 -3.68
C GLU A 127 -3.27 3.72 -2.72
N ARG A 128 -2.05 4.13 -3.05
CA ARG A 128 -1.26 4.98 -2.17
C ARG A 128 -1.92 6.35 -2.01
N TYR A 129 -2.33 6.67 -0.79
CA TYR A 129 -2.89 7.97 -0.46
C TYR A 129 -2.54 8.34 0.98
N LYS A 130 -1.95 9.52 1.19
CA LYS A 130 -1.63 10.04 2.52
C LYS A 130 -2.65 11.11 2.87
N ALA A 131 -3.71 10.74 3.59
CA ALA A 131 -4.73 11.69 4.00
C ALA A 131 -4.19 12.60 5.13
N ASN A 132 -4.17 13.92 4.89
CA ASN A 132 -3.68 14.90 5.85
C ASN A 132 -4.42 14.79 7.19
N GLY A 133 -3.68 14.85 8.30
CA GLY A 133 -4.26 14.76 9.65
C GLY A 133 -4.69 13.36 10.07
N THR A 134 -4.36 12.33 9.28
CA THR A 134 -4.61 10.92 9.63
C THR A 134 -3.31 10.11 9.56
N ASN A 135 -3.32 8.93 10.17
CA ASN A 135 -2.26 7.93 10.01
C ASN A 135 -2.49 7.00 8.82
N SER A 136 -3.49 7.27 7.97
CA SER A 136 -3.75 6.46 6.78
C SER A 136 -2.67 6.65 5.74
N ARG A 137 -2.18 5.53 5.22
CA ARG A 137 -1.25 5.47 4.08
C ARG A 137 -1.94 4.95 2.81
N TRP A 138 -3.25 4.73 2.87
CA TRP A 138 -4.04 4.08 1.85
C TRP A 138 -5.36 4.81 1.59
N GLY A 139 -5.75 4.88 0.33
CA GLY A 139 -7.03 5.42 -0.11
C GLY A 139 -7.80 4.36 -0.87
N ILE A 140 -9.11 4.31 -0.72
CA ILE A 140 -9.96 3.51 -1.60
C ILE A 140 -9.82 4.08 -3.02
N SER A 141 -9.43 3.21 -3.96
CA SER A 141 -9.27 3.57 -5.38
C SER A 141 -10.63 3.93 -5.97
N LYS A 142 -10.68 4.92 -6.87
CA LYS A 142 -11.90 5.22 -7.64
C LYS A 142 -12.34 4.06 -8.53
N THR A 143 -11.39 3.24 -8.98
CA THR A 143 -11.66 2.07 -9.82
C THR A 143 -11.76 0.83 -8.97
N GLN A 144 -12.92 0.19 -9.00
CA GLN A 144 -13.28 -1.05 -8.33
C GLN A 144 -13.70 -2.08 -9.38
N ASP A 145 -13.71 -3.38 -9.04
CA ASP A 145 -14.08 -4.42 -10.02
C ASP A 145 -15.53 -4.31 -10.51
N ASN A 146 -16.40 -3.71 -9.70
CA ASN A 146 -17.82 -3.57 -10.01
C ASN A 146 -18.17 -2.26 -10.74
N HIS A 147 -17.18 -1.49 -11.23
CA HIS A 147 -17.44 -0.39 -12.17
C HIS A 147 -17.39 -0.86 -13.63
N SER A 148 -18.16 -1.91 -13.94
CA SER A 148 -18.67 -2.14 -15.29
C SER A 148 -19.95 -1.32 -15.47
N HIS A 149 -19.80 -0.18 -16.16
CA HIS A 149 -20.83 0.66 -16.80
C HIS A 149 -22.01 1.16 -15.96
N GLU A 150 -22.11 2.48 -15.83
CA GLU A 150 -23.28 3.19 -16.36
C GLU A 150 -22.77 4.30 -17.28
N THR A 151 -23.25 4.25 -18.52
CA THR A 151 -23.08 5.22 -19.63
C THR A 151 -23.62 6.60 -19.30
#